data_AF-A0A9E2ELW6-F1
#
_entry.id   AF-A0A9E2ELW6-F1
#
_cell.length_a   1.000
_cell.length_b   1.000
_cell.length_c   1.000
_cell.angle_alpha   90.00
_cell.angle_beta   90.00
_cell.angle_gamma   90.00
#
_symmetry.space_group_name_H-M   'P 1'
#
loop_
_entity.id
_entity.type
_entity.pdbx_description
1 polymer ?
#
loop_
_entity_poly.entity_id
_entity_poly.type
_entity_poly.pdbx_seq_one_letter_code
_entity_poly.pdbx_strand_id
1 'polypeptide(L)'
;MSEQPKKQYSADSIQALEGMEHVRMRPSMYIGDVSTRGLHNLVYEVVDNSIDEAMAGYCDTISVTINEDNSVTTEDNGRGIPVDLHKKEGVSALE
;
A
#
# COMPACT_ATOMS: atom_id res chain seq x y z
N MET A 1 -17.00 20.12 42.16
CA MET A 1 -16.00 19.39 41.36
C MET A 1 -16.69 18.18 40.78
N SER A 2 -16.98 18.18 39.48
CA SER A 2 -17.62 17.06 38.80
C SER A 2 -16.58 15.96 38.57
N GLU A 3 -16.77 14.80 39.20
CA GLU A 3 -15.99 13.60 38.92
C GLU A 3 -16.18 13.21 37.45
N GLN A 4 -15.10 13.17 36.69
CA GLN A 4 -15.10 12.55 35.37
C GLN A 4 -15.21 11.03 35.55
N PRO A 5 -16.05 10.33 34.77
CA PRO A 5 -16.19 8.89 34.91
C PRO A 5 -14.85 8.22 34.58
N LYS A 6 -14.32 7.42 35.51
CA LYS A 6 -13.16 6.56 35.25
C LYS A 6 -13.50 5.62 34.11
N LYS A 7 -12.95 5.88 32.91
CA LYS A 7 -13.02 4.95 31.78
C LYS A 7 -12.38 3.63 32.22
N GLN A 8 -13.19 2.62 32.47
CA GLN A 8 -12.70 1.31 32.92
C GLN A 8 -12.03 0.63 31.73
N TYR A 9 -10.70 0.54 31.77
CA TYR A 9 -9.92 -0.17 30.75
C TYR A 9 -10.19 -1.66 30.89
N SER A 10 -10.93 -2.22 29.93
CA SER A 10 -11.31 -3.64 29.85
C SER A 10 -10.74 -4.26 28.57
N ALA A 11 -10.91 -5.58 28.39
CA ALA A 11 -10.55 -6.26 27.14
C ALA A 11 -11.19 -5.61 25.91
N ASP A 12 -12.43 -5.11 26.03
CA ASP A 12 -13.15 -4.39 24.97
C ASP A 12 -12.53 -3.04 24.60
N SER A 13 -11.59 -2.53 25.43
CA SER A 13 -10.80 -1.34 25.11
C SER A 13 -9.66 -1.62 24.13
N ILE A 14 -9.38 -2.90 23.82
CA ILE A 14 -8.40 -3.31 22.83
C ILE A 14 -9.11 -3.61 21.51
N GLN A 15 -8.76 -2.86 20.47
CA GLN A 15 -9.24 -3.09 19.12
C GLN A 15 -8.14 -3.80 18.31
N ALA A 16 -8.47 -4.97 17.78
CA ALA A 16 -7.71 -5.58 16.70
C ALA A 16 -8.20 -4.99 15.37
N LEU A 17 -7.27 -4.56 14.52
CA LEU A 17 -7.56 -4.04 13.18
C LEU A 17 -7.23 -5.14 12.16
N GLU A 18 -8.19 -5.49 11.31
CA GLU A 18 -8.05 -6.58 10.34
C GLU A 18 -7.63 -6.06 8.96
N GLY A 19 -6.94 -6.90 8.19
CA GLY A 19 -6.51 -6.59 6.83
C GLY A 19 -5.73 -5.27 6.74
N MET A 20 -6.14 -4.39 5.83
CA MET A 20 -5.48 -3.09 5.59
C MET A 20 -6.02 -1.93 6.43
N GLU A 21 -6.92 -2.19 7.39
CA GLU A 21 -7.54 -1.12 8.19
C GLU A 21 -6.50 -0.32 8.98
N HIS A 22 -5.51 -1.01 9.54
CA HIS A 22 -4.42 -0.38 10.30
C HIS A 22 -3.55 0.55 9.45
N VAL A 23 -3.32 0.22 8.16
CA VAL A 23 -2.62 1.07 7.20
C VAL A 23 -3.43 2.34 6.95
N ARG A 24 -4.74 2.21 6.74
CA ARG A 24 -5.64 3.35 6.51
C ARG A 24 -5.80 4.25 7.74
N MET A 25 -5.79 3.66 8.93
CA MET A 25 -5.90 4.38 10.20
C MET A 25 -4.61 5.10 10.58
N ARG A 26 -3.44 4.56 10.18
CA ARG A 26 -2.11 5.09 10.51
C ARG A 26 -1.19 5.18 9.28
N PRO A 27 -1.59 5.88 8.20
CA PRO A 27 -0.87 5.85 6.92
C PRO A 27 0.55 6.37 7.02
N SER A 28 0.81 7.40 7.84
CA SER A 28 2.16 7.95 8.03
C SER A 28 3.19 6.93 8.52
N MET A 29 2.77 5.83 9.16
CA MET A 29 3.67 4.75 9.56
C MET A 29 4.20 3.96 8.35
N TYR A 30 3.42 3.91 7.26
CA TYR A 30 3.72 3.14 6.05
C TYR A 30 4.29 4.02 4.94
N ILE A 31 3.71 5.21 4.73
CA ILE A 31 4.09 6.11 3.63
C ILE A 31 4.87 7.36 4.11
N GLY A 32 5.25 7.39 5.39
CA GLY A 32 6.04 8.46 6.03
C GLY A 32 5.21 9.64 6.52
N ASP A 33 4.36 10.22 5.67
CA ASP A 33 3.40 11.27 6.04
C ASP A 33 2.20 11.30 5.09
N VAL A 34 1.22 12.18 5.33
CA VAL A 34 0.05 12.38 4.46
C VAL A 34 0.07 13.74 3.74
N SER A 35 1.27 14.31 3.60
CA SER A 35 1.51 15.53 2.82
C SER A 35 1.86 15.17 1.37
N THR A 36 2.27 16.17 0.58
CA THR A 36 2.75 15.98 -0.78
C THR A 36 3.86 14.93 -0.88
N ARG A 37 4.73 14.83 0.13
CA ARG A 37 5.80 13.82 0.12
C ARG A 37 5.22 12.40 0.19
N GLY A 38 4.32 12.13 1.13
CA GLY A 38 3.62 10.85 1.21
C GLY A 38 2.83 10.50 -0.05
N LEU A 39 2.22 11.50 -0.70
CA LEU A 39 1.54 11.30 -1.98
C LEU A 39 2.49 10.80 -3.07
N HIS A 40 3.68 11.40 -3.20
CA HIS A 40 4.67 10.96 -4.19
C HIS A 40 5.27 9.60 -3.84
N ASN A 41 5.41 9.28 -2.55
CA ASN A 41 5.85 7.94 -2.13
C ASN A 41 4.92 6.85 -2.67
N LEU A 42 3.60 7.07 -2.75
CA LEU A 42 2.69 6.10 -3.36
C LEU A 42 3.05 5.77 -4.82
N VAL A 43 3.53 6.77 -5.57
CA VAL A 43 4.01 6.57 -6.95
C VAL A 43 5.36 5.85 -6.96
N TYR A 44 6.26 6.23 -6.05
CA TYR A 44 7.58 5.60 -5.93
C TYR A 44 7.47 4.11 -5.63
N GLU A 45 6.60 3.69 -4.72
CA GLU A 45 6.42 2.25 -4.42
C GLU A 45 6.07 1.42 -5.67
N VAL A 46 5.28 1.98 -6.60
CA VAL A 46 4.92 1.26 -7.85
C VAL A 46 6.09 1.29 -8.84
N VAL A 47 6.75 2.44 -8.99
CA VAL A 47 7.91 2.59 -9.89
C VAL A 47 9.09 1.73 -9.42
N ASP A 48 9.32 1.63 -8.11
CA ASP A 48 10.40 0.84 -7.52
C ASP A 48 10.22 -0.66 -7.83
N ASN A 49 8.99 -1.18 -7.81
CA ASN A 49 8.71 -2.55 -8.26
C ASN A 49 9.08 -2.76 -9.74
N SER A 50 8.82 -1.77 -10.61
CA SER A 50 9.24 -1.83 -12.01
C SER A 50 10.77 -1.74 -12.16
N ILE A 51 11.44 -0.94 -11.31
CA ILE A 51 12.91 -0.86 -11.27
C ILE A 51 13.53 -2.18 -10.83
N ASP A 52 12.92 -2.89 -9.88
CA ASP A 52 13.38 -4.22 -9.45
C ASP A 52 13.39 -5.22 -10.63
N GLU A 53 12.37 -5.19 -11.50
CA GLU A 53 12.36 -6.00 -12.74
C GLU A 53 13.47 -5.59 -13.70
N ALA A 54 13.78 -4.29 -13.78
CA ALA A 54 14.86 -3.79 -14.61
C ALA A 54 16.25 -4.19 -14.06
N MET A 55 16.42 -4.12 -12.73
CA MET A 55 17.62 -4.59 -12.03
C MET A 55 17.82 -6.10 -12.18
N ALA A 56 16.73 -6.86 -12.26
CA ALA A 56 16.75 -8.29 -12.55
C ALA A 56 16.98 -8.61 -14.04
N GLY A 57 17.03 -7.60 -14.91
CA GLY A 57 17.31 -7.74 -16.35
C GLY A 57 16.10 -8.14 -17.21
N TYR A 58 14.87 -7.99 -16.69
CA TYR A 58 13.64 -8.36 -17.38
C TYR A 58 12.84 -7.18 -17.91
N CYS A 59 13.09 -5.96 -17.42
CA CYS A 59 12.47 -4.73 -17.88
C CYS A 59 13.54 -3.80 -18.46
N ASP A 60 13.24 -3.16 -19.59
CA ASP A 60 14.10 -2.12 -20.19
C ASP A 60 13.40 -0.77 -20.35
N THR A 61 12.07 -0.75 -20.24
CA THR A 61 11.25 0.44 -20.47
C THR A 61 10.20 0.55 -19.38
N ILE A 62 10.21 1.68 -18.67
CA ILE A 62 9.21 2.04 -17.67
C ILE A 62 8.62 3.38 -18.11
N SER A 63 7.29 3.47 -18.18
CA SER A 63 6.56 4.68 -18.50
C SER A 63 5.69 5.11 -17.32
N VAL A 64 5.67 6.42 -17.04
CA VAL A 64 4.84 7.01 -16.00
C VAL A 64 3.99 8.11 -16.63
N THR A 65 2.68 8.01 -16.46
CA THR A 65 1.70 8.97 -17.00
C THR A 65 0.92 9.60 -15.86
N ILE A 66 0.90 10.93 -15.80
CA ILE A 66 -0.02 11.68 -14.93
C ILE A 66 -1.27 11.96 -15.74
N ASN A 67 -2.41 11.42 -15.30
CA ASN A 67 -3.68 11.51 -16.00
C ASN A 67 -4.44 12.78 -15.60
N GLU A 68 -5.40 13.20 -16.43
CA GLU A 68 -6.20 14.42 -16.19
C GLU A 68 -7.15 14.30 -14.97
N ASP A 69 -7.38 13.09 -14.47
CA ASP A 69 -8.29 12.78 -13.35
C ASP A 69 -7.58 12.68 -11.99
N ASN A 70 -6.33 13.18 -11.89
CA ASN A 70 -5.44 13.06 -10.73
C ASN A 70 -4.98 11.62 -10.41
N SER A 71 -5.14 10.66 -11.32
CA SER A 71 -4.49 9.36 -11.20
C SER A 71 -3.10 9.36 -11.84
N VAL A 72 -2.27 8.39 -11.47
CA VAL A 72 -0.96 8.12 -12.07
C VAL A 72 -0.93 6.68 -12.53
N THR A 73 -0.51 6.45 -13.77
CA THR A 73 -0.29 5.13 -14.35
C THR A 73 1.20 4.88 -14.46
N THR A 74 1.67 3.76 -13.93
CA THR A 74 3.01 3.22 -14.18
C THR A 74 2.87 1.95 -14.99
N GLU A 75 3.55 1.86 -16.14
CA GLU A 75 3.57 0.69 -17.02
C GLU A 75 5.02 0.29 -17.29
N ASP A 76 5.32 -1.00 -17.13
CA ASP A 76 6.61 -1.60 -17.44
C ASP A 76 6.46 -2.81 -18.36
N ASN A 77 7.57 -3.20 -18.99
CA ASN A 77 7.65 -4.39 -19.84
C ASN A 77 8.37 -5.56 -19.16
N GLY A 78 8.33 -5.62 -17.82
CA GLY A 78 8.88 -6.73 -17.03
C GLY A 78 8.09 -8.03 -17.19
N ARG A 79 8.32 -9.00 -16.30
CA ARG A 79 7.67 -10.32 -16.38
C ARG A 79 6.18 -10.30 -16.05
N GLY A 80 5.71 -9.23 -15.41
CA GLY A 80 4.38 -9.11 -14.84
C GLY A 80 4.22 -9.83 -13.50
N ILE A 81 3.20 -9.43 -12.74
CA ILE A 81 2.85 -10.06 -11.47
C ILE A 81 2.23 -11.44 -11.75
N PRO A 82 2.61 -12.50 -11.05
CA PRO A 82 1.98 -13.81 -11.18
C PRO A 82 0.48 -13.74 -10.90
N VAL A 83 -0.34 -14.29 -11.81
CA VAL A 83 -1.82 -14.30 -11.70
C VAL A 83 -2.39 -15.69 -11.39
N ASP A 84 -1.54 -16.69 -11.26
CA ASP A 84 -1.96 -18.05 -10.95
C ASP A 84 -2.55 -18.17 -9.53
N LEU A 85 -3.40 -19.17 -9.33
CA LEU A 85 -4.03 -19.45 -8.04
C LEU A 85 -3.01 -19.83 -6.97
N HIS A 86 -3.03 -19.10 -5.87
CA HIS A 86 -2.23 -19.40 -4.70
C HIS A 86 -2.87 -20.54 -3.91
N LYS A 87 -2.31 -21.76 -4.02
CA LYS A 87 -2.89 -23.03 -3.49
C LYS A 87 -3.34 -22.99 -2.03
N LYS A 88 -2.72 -22.14 -1.21
CA LYS A 88 -3.04 -22.01 0.23
C LYS A 88 -4.14 -21.00 0.51
N GLU A 89 -4.16 -19.88 -0.23
CA GLU A 89 -5.05 -18.75 0.05
C GLU A 89 -6.33 -18.81 -0.80
N GLY A 90 -6.35 -19.63 -1.86
CA GLY A 90 -7.53 -19.85 -2.71
C GLY A 90 -7.86 -18.70 -3.66
N VAL A 91 -7.07 -17.63 -3.63
CA VAL A 91 -7.16 -16.45 -4.51
C VAL A 91 -5.94 -16.37 -5.44
N SER A 92 -5.98 -15.51 -6.45
CA SER A 92 -4.82 -15.30 -7.34
C SER A 92 -3.65 -14.71 -6.55
N ALA A 93 -2.41 -14.94 -6.98
CA ALA A 93 -1.24 -14.33 -6.34
C ALA A 93 -1.19 -12.79 -6.44
N LEU A 94 -2.08 -12.19 -7.25
CA LEU A 94 -2.26 -10.74 -7.39
C LEU A 94 -3.26 -10.16 -6.37
N GLU A 95 -4.17 -10.98 -5.82
CA GLU A 95 -5.33 -10.52 -5.03
C GLU A 95 -5.04 -10.31 -3.54
#